data_AF-A0A8C2YNJ8-F1
#
_entry.id   AF-A0A8C2YNJ8-F1
#
_cell.length_a   1.000
_cell.length_b   1.000
_cell.length_c   1.000
_cell.angle_alpha   90.00
_cell.angle_beta   90.00
_cell.angle_gamma   90.00
#
_symmetry.space_group_name_H-M   'P 1'
#
loop_
_entity.id
_entity.type
_entity.pdbx_description
1 polymer ?
#
loop_
_entity_poly.entity_id
_entity_poly.type
_entity_poly.pdbx_seq_one_letter_code
_entity_poly.pdbx_strand_id
1 'polypeptide(L)'
;MEEAALLCVTVAVLMWAFLWVWDSSERKRTREQAGLPGAGSRTLLVIAHPDDEAMFFAPTVIGLGRLQHQLSLLCFSAGNYYNQGEIRKKELLQSCDVLGIPHSCVTIIDTRDFPDDPGVQWDTEHVASVLLQHIEVNGISLVVTFDAGGVSGHSNHIALYAAVRLLCADASVCECAAQIPLPSGSALVSAAHAGCPLRPAPVVPPPLHSLLQVHENQLTALPLQP
;
A
#
# COMPACT_ATOMS: atom_id res chain seq x y z
N MET A 1 45.40 -18.38 22.26
CA MET A 1 43.98 -18.63 21.91
C MET A 1 43.14 -17.38 22.18
N GLU A 2 43.37 -16.66 23.28
CA GLU A 2 42.61 -15.47 23.67
C GLU A 2 42.80 -14.26 22.74
N GLU A 3 44.04 -13.97 22.31
CA GLU A 3 44.35 -12.87 21.37
C GLU A 3 43.62 -13.01 20.02
N ALA A 4 43.58 -14.23 19.48
CA ALA A 4 42.88 -14.51 18.23
C ALA A 4 41.36 -14.34 18.38
N ALA A 5 40.80 -14.73 19.53
CA ALA A 5 39.37 -14.57 19.81
C ALA A 5 38.98 -13.09 19.95
N LEU A 6 39.81 -12.27 20.62
CA LEU A 6 39.58 -10.83 20.75
C LEU A 6 39.57 -10.13 19.38
N LEU A 7 40.50 -10.51 18.50
CA LEU A 7 40.62 -9.96 17.16
C LEU A 7 39.44 -10.38 16.26
N CYS A 8 38.92 -11.59 16.41
CA CYS A 8 37.71 -12.02 15.71
C CYS A 8 36.47 -11.24 16.15
N VAL A 9 36.31 -10.97 17.44
CA VAL A 9 35.16 -10.21 17.98
C VAL A 9 35.21 -8.76 17.49
N THR A 10 36.37 -8.11 17.51
CA THR A 10 36.49 -6.72 17.03
C THR A 10 36.17 -6.61 15.54
N VAL A 11 36.66 -7.54 14.70
CA VAL A 11 36.32 -7.58 13.27
C VAL A 11 34.83 -7.80 13.05
N ALA A 12 34.19 -8.70 13.81
CA ALA A 12 32.75 -8.94 13.70
C ALA A 12 31.92 -7.69 14.06
N VAL A 13 32.30 -6.98 15.12
CA VAL A 13 31.64 -5.72 15.53
C VAL A 13 31.81 -4.63 14.47
N LEU A 14 33.01 -4.49 13.89
CA LEU A 14 33.27 -3.52 12.83
C LEU A 14 32.51 -3.85 11.54
N MET A 15 32.44 -5.13 11.16
CA MET A 15 31.64 -5.57 10.02
C MET A 15 30.15 -5.31 10.24
N TRP A 16 29.63 -5.60 11.43
CA TRP A 16 28.24 -5.32 11.77
C TRP A 16 27.93 -3.82 11.74
N ALA A 17 28.82 -2.99 12.30
CA ALA A 17 28.69 -1.54 12.25
C ALA A 17 28.75 -1.00 10.80
N PHE A 18 29.64 -1.53 9.97
CA PHE A 18 29.74 -1.16 8.56
C PHE A 18 28.46 -1.53 7.79
N LEU A 19 27.96 -2.75 7.98
CA LEU A 19 26.70 -3.20 7.38
C LEU A 19 25.52 -2.33 7.82
N TRP A 20 25.44 -1.98 9.10
CA TRP A 20 24.42 -1.09 9.63
C TRP A 20 24.48 0.31 8.99
N VAL A 21 25.68 0.87 8.86
CA VAL A 21 25.89 2.19 8.24
C VAL A 21 25.56 2.16 6.76
N TRP A 22 25.99 1.12 6.04
CA TRP A 22 25.70 0.93 4.62
C TRP A 22 24.20 0.80 4.36
N ASP A 23 23.52 -0.10 5.07
CA ASP A 23 22.08 -0.31 4.98
C ASP A 23 21.27 0.95 5.34
N SER A 24 21.74 1.70 6.36
CA SER A 24 21.16 3.01 6.71
C SER A 24 21.37 4.06 5.63
N SER A 25 22.52 4.07 4.95
CA SER A 25 22.82 4.97 3.84
C SER A 25 21.95 4.66 2.63
N GLU A 26 21.79 3.37 2.27
CA GLU A 26 20.95 2.94 1.15
C GLU A 26 19.47 3.28 1.39
N ARG A 27 18.97 3.08 2.62
CA ARG A 27 17.62 3.53 3.01
C ARG A 27 17.44 5.03 2.87
N LYS A 28 18.39 5.83 3.35
CA LYS A 28 18.35 7.31 3.21
C LYS A 28 18.35 7.71 1.74
N ARG A 29 19.24 7.13 0.93
CA ARG A 29 19.36 7.40 -0.50
C ARG A 29 18.07 7.09 -1.26
N THR A 30 17.48 5.92 -1.00
CA THR A 30 16.20 5.52 -1.61
C THR A 30 15.08 6.51 -1.28
N ARG A 31 15.04 6.96 -0.01
CA ARG A 31 14.03 7.89 0.47
C ARG A 31 14.19 9.30 -0.11
N GLU A 32 15.41 9.82 -0.16
CA GLU A 32 15.72 11.12 -0.77
C GLU A 32 15.40 11.12 -2.27
N GLN A 33 15.72 10.03 -2.98
CA GLN A 33 15.36 9.86 -4.39
C GLN A 33 13.85 9.78 -4.62
N ALA A 34 13.08 9.27 -3.65
CA ALA A 34 11.63 9.15 -3.74
C ALA A 34 10.87 10.39 -3.23
N GLY A 35 11.55 11.41 -2.68
CA GLY A 35 10.91 12.59 -2.11
C GLY A 35 9.99 12.30 -0.91
N LEU A 36 10.18 11.16 -0.22
CA LEU A 36 9.25 10.69 0.81
C LEU A 36 9.56 11.28 2.21
N PRO A 37 8.52 11.61 3.00
CA PRO A 37 8.68 12.13 4.36
C PRO A 37 9.33 11.12 5.33
N GLY A 38 9.63 11.60 6.54
CA GLY A 38 10.30 10.90 7.67
C GLY A 38 10.08 9.39 7.78
N ALA A 39 11.09 8.65 8.25
CA ALA A 39 10.80 7.42 9.00
C ALA A 39 9.88 7.80 10.18
N GLY A 40 8.82 7.03 10.41
CA GLY A 40 7.77 7.36 11.38
C GLY A 40 6.72 8.36 10.91
N SER A 41 6.77 8.81 9.65
CA SER A 41 5.71 9.64 9.06
C SER A 41 4.40 8.86 8.92
N ARG A 42 3.28 9.55 9.08
CA ARG A 42 1.94 8.96 8.98
C ARG A 42 1.47 9.01 7.54
N THR A 43 1.21 7.84 6.98
CA THR A 43 0.82 7.68 5.58
C THR A 43 -0.55 7.04 5.51
N LEU A 44 -1.45 7.69 4.77
CA LEU A 44 -2.79 7.22 4.52
C LEU A 44 -2.87 6.64 3.11
N LEU A 45 -3.24 5.36 3.01
CA LEU A 45 -3.69 4.77 1.76
C LEU A 45 -5.20 5.00 1.61
N VAL A 46 -5.61 5.63 0.51
CA VAL A 46 -7.02 5.91 0.20
C VAL A 46 -7.44 5.08 -1.00
N ILE A 47 -8.40 4.18 -0.78
CA ILE A 47 -8.95 3.27 -1.79
C ILE A 47 -10.47 3.42 -1.91
N ALA A 48 -11.03 2.95 -3.02
CA ALA A 48 -12.47 3.02 -3.24
C ALA A 48 -13.16 1.78 -2.65
N HIS A 49 -12.58 0.60 -2.85
CA HIS A 49 -13.23 -0.69 -2.61
C HIS A 49 -12.34 -1.68 -1.86
N PRO A 50 -12.95 -2.63 -1.11
CA PRO A 50 -12.25 -3.79 -0.53
C PRO A 50 -11.68 -4.74 -1.59
N ASP A 51 -10.36 -4.69 -1.85
CA ASP A 51 -9.56 -5.49 -2.80
C ASP A 51 -8.46 -4.63 -3.44
N ASP A 52 -8.73 -3.33 -3.61
CA ASP A 52 -7.81 -2.35 -4.19
C ASP A 52 -6.43 -2.35 -3.51
N GLU A 53 -6.40 -2.53 -2.18
CA GLU A 53 -5.18 -2.52 -1.39
C GLU A 53 -4.23 -3.66 -1.78
N ALA A 54 -4.78 -4.85 -2.05
CA ALA A 54 -4.04 -6.02 -2.44
C ALA A 54 -3.75 -6.01 -3.95
N MET A 55 -4.74 -5.58 -4.75
CA MET A 55 -4.67 -5.62 -6.20
C MET A 55 -3.72 -4.57 -6.78
N PHE A 56 -3.77 -3.34 -6.26
CA PHE A 56 -3.02 -2.21 -6.83
C PHE A 56 -1.90 -1.71 -5.92
N PHE A 57 -2.05 -1.82 -4.59
CA PHE A 57 -1.16 -1.14 -3.64
C PHE A 57 -0.27 -2.06 -2.80
N ALA A 58 -0.37 -3.38 -2.88
CA ALA A 58 0.43 -4.29 -2.05
C ALA A 58 1.95 -4.00 -2.13
N PRO A 59 2.57 -3.81 -3.31
CA PRO A 59 3.98 -3.44 -3.38
C PRO A 59 4.30 -2.12 -2.69
N THR A 60 3.41 -1.14 -2.82
CA THR A 60 3.54 0.21 -2.21
C THR A 60 3.45 0.12 -0.69
N VAL A 61 2.46 -0.59 -0.17
CA VAL A 61 2.25 -0.81 1.27
C VAL A 61 3.47 -1.49 1.89
N ILE A 62 3.94 -2.59 1.28
CA ILE A 62 5.14 -3.32 1.74
C ILE A 62 6.38 -2.41 1.69
N GLY A 63 6.53 -1.61 0.63
CA GLY A 63 7.63 -0.65 0.48
C GLY A 63 7.63 0.42 1.59
N LEU A 64 6.49 1.04 1.85
CA LEU A 64 6.33 2.04 2.90
C LEU A 64 6.53 1.45 4.30
N GLY A 65 6.11 0.21 4.52
CA GLY A 65 6.39 -0.52 5.75
C GLY A 65 7.89 -0.72 5.99
N ARG A 66 8.66 -1.05 4.95
CA ARG A 66 10.14 -1.16 5.02
C ARG A 66 10.81 0.19 5.30
N LEU A 67 10.20 1.29 4.86
CA LEU A 67 10.62 2.65 5.17
C LEU A 67 10.15 3.11 6.56
N GLN A 68 9.50 2.24 7.33
CA GLN A 68 9.01 2.49 8.69
C GLN A 68 7.97 3.62 8.75
N HIS A 69 7.12 3.74 7.72
CA HIS A 69 5.95 4.63 7.77
C HIS A 69 4.87 4.02 8.68
N GLN A 70 4.14 4.87 9.40
CA GLN A 70 2.93 4.48 10.12
C GLN A 70 1.77 4.49 9.13
N LEU A 71 1.35 3.29 8.71
CA LEU A 71 0.34 3.13 7.67
C LEU A 71 -1.07 3.04 8.25
N SER A 72 -1.98 3.81 7.67
CA SER A 72 -3.42 3.70 7.87
C SER A 72 -4.12 3.60 6.53
N LEU A 73 -5.33 3.03 6.53
CA LEU A 73 -6.13 2.82 5.33
C LEU A 73 -7.52 3.44 5.51
N LEU A 74 -7.96 4.18 4.50
CA LEU A 74 -9.32 4.68 4.38
C LEU A 74 -9.95 4.12 3.10
N CYS A 75 -10.99 3.29 3.26
CA CYS A 75 -11.78 2.73 2.18
C CYS A 75 -13.11 3.49 2.09
N PHE A 76 -13.41 4.08 0.93
CA PHE A 76 -14.59 4.95 0.77
C PHE A 76 -15.91 4.20 0.61
N SER A 77 -15.88 2.90 0.31
CA SER A 77 -17.08 2.08 0.23
C SER A 77 -16.88 0.71 0.88
N ALA A 78 -17.97 0.08 1.32
CA ALA A 78 -17.97 -1.31 1.75
C ALA A 78 -17.91 -2.31 0.58
N GLY A 79 -17.89 -1.86 -0.68
CA GLY A 79 -17.84 -2.73 -1.86
C GLY A 79 -19.13 -3.52 -2.08
N ASN A 80 -20.28 -2.92 -1.75
CA ASN A 80 -21.55 -3.64 -1.62
C ASN A 80 -22.33 -3.82 -2.94
N TYR A 81 -21.73 -3.68 -4.11
CA TYR A 81 -22.43 -3.79 -5.40
C TYR A 81 -23.25 -5.10 -5.53
N TYR A 82 -22.67 -6.23 -5.10
CA TYR A 82 -23.33 -7.54 -5.11
C TYR A 82 -24.04 -7.91 -3.80
N ASN A 83 -24.34 -6.95 -2.92
CA ASN A 83 -24.87 -7.17 -1.57
C ASN A 83 -23.94 -8.01 -0.65
N GLN A 84 -22.62 -7.88 -0.84
CA GLN A 84 -21.59 -8.64 -0.12
C GLN A 84 -20.70 -7.77 0.79
N GLY A 85 -21.12 -6.53 1.08
CA GLY A 85 -20.30 -5.55 1.80
C GLY A 85 -19.85 -6.04 3.19
N GLU A 86 -20.69 -6.76 3.93
CA GLU A 86 -20.31 -7.33 5.23
C GLU A 86 -19.19 -8.38 5.15
N ILE A 87 -19.15 -9.13 4.05
CA ILE A 87 -18.12 -10.13 3.79
C ILE A 87 -16.84 -9.40 3.35
N ARG A 88 -16.96 -8.50 2.38
CA ARG A 88 -15.84 -7.73 1.82
C ARG A 88 -15.14 -6.83 2.85
N LYS A 89 -15.88 -6.27 3.81
CA LYS A 89 -15.29 -5.55 4.97
C LYS A 89 -14.35 -6.45 5.78
N LYS A 90 -14.75 -7.69 6.03
CA LYS A 90 -13.93 -8.66 6.78
C LYS A 90 -12.72 -9.09 5.95
N GLU A 91 -12.90 -9.31 4.66
CA GLU A 91 -11.82 -9.64 3.73
C GLU A 91 -10.76 -8.52 3.67
N LEU A 92 -11.19 -7.25 3.58
CA LEU A 92 -10.27 -6.11 3.63
C LEU A 92 -9.47 -6.05 4.93
N LEU A 93 -10.11 -6.26 6.09
CA LEU A 93 -9.41 -6.28 7.37
C LEU A 93 -8.37 -7.41 7.44
N GLN A 94 -8.73 -8.60 6.95
CA GLN A 94 -7.80 -9.75 6.88
C GLN A 94 -6.65 -9.51 5.88
N SER A 95 -6.95 -8.89 4.74
CA SER A 95 -5.94 -8.51 3.76
C SER A 95 -4.96 -7.47 4.33
N CYS A 96 -5.48 -6.47 5.04
CA CYS A 96 -4.68 -5.47 5.75
C CYS A 96 -3.76 -6.09 6.80
N ASP A 97 -4.22 -7.09 7.57
CA ASP A 97 -3.37 -7.81 8.53
C ASP A 97 -2.16 -8.45 7.83
N VAL A 98 -2.38 -9.08 6.68
CA VAL A 98 -1.31 -9.70 5.88
C VAL A 98 -0.34 -8.64 5.36
N LEU A 99 -0.83 -7.47 4.95
CA LEU A 99 -0.03 -6.35 4.50
C LEU A 99 0.67 -5.57 5.64
N GLY A 100 0.37 -5.90 6.89
CA GLY A 100 0.96 -5.28 8.08
C GLY A 100 0.29 -3.97 8.52
N ILE A 101 -0.95 -3.72 8.11
CA ILE A 101 -1.77 -2.59 8.57
C ILE A 101 -2.71 -3.09 9.68
N PRO A 102 -2.56 -2.64 10.94
CA PRO A 102 -3.42 -3.07 12.03
C PRO A 102 -4.89 -2.67 11.80
N HIS A 103 -5.84 -3.50 12.25
CA HIS A 103 -7.28 -3.19 12.15
C HIS A 103 -7.66 -1.81 12.72
N SER A 104 -7.01 -1.38 13.81
CA SER A 104 -7.24 -0.06 14.42
C SER A 104 -6.88 1.12 13.52
N CYS A 105 -6.11 0.86 12.45
CA CYS A 105 -5.67 1.83 11.47
C CYS A 105 -6.43 1.71 10.15
N VAL A 106 -7.45 0.85 10.07
CA VAL A 106 -8.32 0.68 8.90
C VAL A 106 -9.68 1.31 9.21
N THR A 107 -10.09 2.25 8.36
CA THR A 107 -11.42 2.86 8.40
C THR A 107 -12.15 2.54 7.10
N ILE A 108 -13.39 2.05 7.21
CA ILE A 108 -14.25 1.75 6.06
C ILE A 108 -15.49 2.63 6.17
N ILE A 109 -15.76 3.43 5.15
CA ILE A 109 -16.97 4.23 5.07
C ILE A 109 -18.10 3.34 4.55
N ASP A 110 -19.16 3.24 5.33
CA ASP A 110 -20.35 2.45 5.04
C ASP A 110 -21.58 3.37 5.17
N THR A 111 -21.64 4.37 4.28
CA THR A 111 -22.75 5.32 4.18
C THR A 111 -23.34 5.31 2.77
N ARG A 112 -24.49 5.95 2.60
CA ARG A 112 -25.17 6.06 1.30
C ARG A 112 -24.54 7.09 0.37
N ASP A 113 -23.58 7.87 0.87
CA ASP A 113 -22.96 8.97 0.12
C ASP A 113 -21.95 8.45 -0.92
N PHE A 114 -21.35 7.28 -0.65
CA PHE A 114 -20.34 6.64 -1.50
C PHE A 114 -20.72 5.19 -1.87
N PRO A 115 -21.81 5.00 -2.62
CA PRO A 115 -22.24 3.67 -3.02
C PRO A 115 -21.23 3.05 -3.98
N ASP A 116 -21.03 1.73 -3.85
CA ASP A 116 -20.35 0.93 -4.86
C ASP A 116 -21.34 0.63 -6.00
N ASP A 117 -21.48 1.58 -6.93
CA ASP A 117 -22.33 1.48 -8.11
C ASP A 117 -21.63 2.14 -9.31
N PRO A 118 -21.30 1.40 -10.38
CA PRO A 118 -20.68 1.94 -11.58
C PRO A 118 -21.50 3.03 -12.29
N GLY A 119 -22.81 3.06 -12.07
CA GLY A 119 -23.73 4.06 -12.63
C GLY A 119 -23.80 5.36 -11.81
N VAL A 120 -23.20 5.40 -10.62
CA VAL A 120 -23.21 6.57 -9.74
C VAL A 120 -21.84 7.23 -9.73
N GLN A 121 -21.81 8.54 -9.91
CA GLN A 121 -20.60 9.33 -9.76
C GLN A 121 -20.57 9.96 -8.36
N TRP A 122 -19.48 9.73 -7.63
CA TRP A 122 -19.28 10.36 -6.32
C TRP A 122 -19.05 11.86 -6.47
N ASP A 123 -19.63 12.62 -5.54
CA ASP A 123 -19.40 14.07 -5.45
C ASP A 123 -17.97 14.34 -4.98
N THR A 124 -17.16 14.95 -5.84
CA THR A 124 -15.74 15.17 -5.60
C THR A 124 -15.50 16.11 -4.41
N GLU A 125 -16.34 17.12 -4.22
CA GLU A 125 -16.21 18.05 -3.09
C GLU A 125 -16.54 17.35 -1.77
N HIS A 126 -17.55 16.48 -1.77
CA HIS A 126 -17.89 15.67 -0.60
C HIS A 126 -16.78 14.68 -0.25
N VAL A 127 -16.23 13.97 -1.25
CA VAL A 127 -15.07 13.09 -1.05
C VAL A 127 -13.89 13.88 -0.46
N ALA A 128 -13.59 15.06 -1.01
CA ALA A 128 -12.50 15.91 -0.55
C ALA A 128 -12.71 16.37 0.90
N SER A 129 -13.93 16.78 1.26
CA SER A 129 -14.29 17.20 2.62
C SER A 129 -14.07 16.08 3.65
N VAL A 130 -14.58 14.88 3.36
CA VAL A 130 -14.41 13.70 4.23
C VAL A 130 -12.94 13.30 4.35
N LEU A 131 -12.22 13.33 3.22
CA LEU A 131 -10.79 13.03 3.20
C LEU A 131 -9.98 14.04 4.02
N LEU A 132 -10.24 15.34 3.86
CA LEU A 132 -9.56 16.41 4.61
C LEU A 132 -9.78 16.24 6.11
N GLN A 133 -11.02 16.00 6.53
CA GLN A 133 -11.33 15.74 7.93
C GLN A 133 -10.53 14.55 8.46
N HIS A 134 -10.44 13.45 7.70
CA HIS A 134 -9.67 12.28 8.10
C HIS A 134 -8.15 12.58 8.19
N ILE A 135 -7.61 13.35 7.25
CA ILE A 135 -6.20 13.77 7.23
C ILE A 135 -5.88 14.59 8.49
N GLU A 136 -6.70 15.58 8.81
CA GLU A 136 -6.48 16.48 9.94
C GLU A 136 -6.57 15.76 11.29
N VAL A 137 -7.62 14.96 11.49
CA VAL A 137 -7.84 14.22 12.75
C VAL A 137 -6.72 13.23 13.05
N ASN A 138 -6.16 12.61 12.01
CA ASN A 138 -5.14 11.58 12.16
C ASN A 138 -3.71 12.10 12.02
N GLY A 139 -3.52 13.39 11.72
CA GLY A 139 -2.20 13.99 11.52
C GLY A 139 -1.44 13.35 10.36
N ILE A 140 -2.13 13.10 9.25
CA ILE A 140 -1.56 12.45 8.06
C ILE A 140 -0.59 13.40 7.35
N SER A 141 0.56 12.87 6.97
CA SER A 141 1.63 13.63 6.29
C SER A 141 1.85 13.22 4.83
N LEU A 142 1.32 12.06 4.44
CA LEU A 142 1.40 11.54 3.07
C LEU A 142 0.09 10.83 2.75
N VAL A 143 -0.49 11.16 1.59
CA VAL A 143 -1.67 10.47 1.05
C VAL A 143 -1.24 9.73 -0.21
N VAL A 144 -1.61 8.45 -0.27
CA VAL A 144 -1.39 7.58 -1.44
C VAL A 144 -2.78 7.19 -1.96
N THR A 145 -3.01 7.38 -3.26
CA THR A 145 -4.25 6.96 -3.93
C THR A 145 -3.99 6.72 -5.41
N PHE A 146 -5.06 6.50 -6.18
CA PHE A 146 -5.02 6.26 -7.61
C PHE A 146 -4.48 7.44 -8.42
N ASP A 147 -4.13 7.15 -9.67
CA ASP A 147 -3.73 8.16 -10.65
C ASP A 147 -4.94 8.81 -11.33
N ALA A 148 -4.66 9.73 -12.26
CA ALA A 148 -5.69 10.48 -12.99
C ALA A 148 -6.64 9.60 -13.80
N GLY A 149 -6.19 8.42 -14.23
CA GLY A 149 -6.99 7.45 -14.98
C GLY A 149 -7.80 6.51 -14.08
N GLY A 150 -7.64 6.57 -12.76
CA GLY A 150 -8.25 5.60 -11.86
C GLY A 150 -7.77 4.16 -12.12
N VAL A 151 -6.54 4.01 -12.63
CA VAL A 151 -5.91 2.77 -13.13
C VAL A 151 -6.59 2.17 -14.36
N SER A 152 -7.89 1.84 -14.26
CA SER A 152 -8.68 1.16 -15.29
C SER A 152 -9.79 2.02 -15.90
N GLY A 153 -9.92 3.28 -15.47
CA GLY A 153 -11.05 4.15 -15.83
C GLY A 153 -12.24 4.05 -14.88
N HIS A 154 -12.10 3.37 -13.73
CA HIS A 154 -13.18 3.24 -12.75
C HIS A 154 -13.54 4.61 -12.16
N SER A 155 -14.82 4.98 -12.22
CA SER A 155 -15.33 6.30 -11.79
C SER A 155 -14.96 6.65 -10.34
N ASN A 156 -15.14 5.72 -9.40
CA ASN A 156 -14.80 5.92 -7.99
C ASN A 156 -13.31 6.18 -7.78
N HIS A 157 -12.42 5.51 -8.50
CA HIS A 157 -10.97 5.73 -8.40
C HIS A 157 -10.60 7.13 -8.91
N ILE A 158 -11.23 7.55 -10.02
CA ILE A 158 -11.06 8.89 -10.58
C ILE A 158 -11.56 9.95 -9.60
N ALA A 159 -12.69 9.72 -8.92
CA ALA A 159 -13.23 10.64 -7.92
C ALA A 159 -12.27 10.84 -6.74
N LEU A 160 -11.62 9.77 -6.25
CA LEU A 160 -10.59 9.86 -5.21
C LEU A 160 -9.38 10.68 -5.66
N TYR A 161 -8.89 10.45 -6.88
CA TYR A 161 -7.81 11.25 -7.46
C TYR A 161 -8.22 12.73 -7.55
N ALA A 162 -9.41 13.01 -8.09
CA ALA A 162 -9.92 14.37 -8.27
C ALA A 162 -10.06 15.09 -6.93
N ALA A 163 -10.54 14.40 -5.89
CA ALA A 163 -10.66 14.94 -4.55
C ALA A 163 -9.30 15.30 -3.94
N VAL A 164 -8.29 14.43 -4.06
CA VAL A 164 -6.92 14.74 -3.62
C VAL A 164 -6.37 15.94 -4.39
N ARG A 165 -6.61 16.02 -5.70
CA ARG A 165 -6.18 17.17 -6.52
C ARG A 165 -6.84 18.48 -6.10
N LEU A 166 -8.12 18.44 -5.74
CA LEU A 166 -8.86 19.59 -5.22
C LEU A 166 -8.22 20.10 -3.92
N LEU A 167 -7.95 19.20 -2.96
CA LEU A 167 -7.29 19.55 -1.70
C LEU A 167 -5.89 20.15 -1.90
N CYS A 168 -5.13 19.66 -2.88
CA CYS A 168 -3.83 20.21 -3.23
C CYS A 168 -3.90 21.60 -3.87
N ALA A 169 -5.04 21.98 -4.48
CA ALA A 169 -5.21 23.26 -5.15
C ALA A 169 -5.66 24.37 -4.19
N ASP A 170 -6.47 24.04 -3.19
CA ASP A 170 -7.08 25.02 -2.28
C ASP A 170 -6.18 25.47 -1.11
N ALA A 171 -5.06 24.78 -0.84
CA ALA A 171 -4.18 25.17 0.26
C ALA A 171 -2.70 24.81 0.06
N SER A 172 -1.86 25.53 0.81
CA SER A 172 -0.44 25.31 1.11
C SER A 172 -0.11 23.97 1.80
N VAL A 173 -0.93 22.94 1.56
CA VAL A 173 -1.01 21.69 2.34
C VAL A 173 -0.31 20.53 1.65
N CYS A 174 -0.06 20.60 0.33
CA CYS A 174 0.50 19.47 -0.42
C CYS A 174 1.51 19.93 -1.47
N GLU A 175 2.75 19.48 -1.35
CA GLU A 175 3.61 19.32 -2.52
C GLU A 175 3.35 17.91 -3.06
N CYS A 176 2.96 17.80 -4.34
CA CYS A 176 2.68 16.50 -4.97
C CYS A 176 4.02 15.76 -5.13
N ALA A 177 4.40 14.95 -4.14
CA ALA A 177 5.74 14.40 -4.02
C ALA A 177 6.14 13.48 -5.19
N ALA A 178 5.18 12.75 -5.77
CA ALA A 178 5.35 12.00 -7.01
C ALA A 178 4.00 11.55 -7.58
N GLN A 179 3.75 11.83 -8.87
CA GLN A 179 2.87 11.00 -9.67
C GLN A 179 3.72 9.85 -10.18
N ILE A 180 3.54 8.64 -9.65
CA ILE A 180 4.16 7.44 -10.21
C ILE A 180 3.13 6.88 -11.19
N PRO A 181 3.31 7.02 -12.52
CA PRO A 181 2.43 6.35 -13.47
C PRO A 181 2.59 4.85 -13.21
N LEU A 182 1.50 4.16 -12.88
CA LEU A 182 1.51 2.70 -12.87
C LEU A 182 1.65 2.26 -14.33
N PRO A 183 2.78 1.66 -14.76
CA PRO A 183 2.85 1.10 -16.08
C PRO A 183 1.92 -0.11 -16.14
N SER A 184 1.13 -0.21 -17.21
CA SER A 184 0.39 -1.43 -17.51
C SER A 184 1.38 -2.60 -17.62
N GLY A 185 1.34 -3.51 -16.65
CA GLY A 185 2.17 -4.72 -16.62
C GLY A 185 3.38 -4.61 -15.69
N SER A 186 3.44 -5.49 -14.70
CA SER A 186 4.49 -5.62 -13.70
C SER A 186 5.89 -5.78 -14.33
N ALA A 187 6.81 -4.85 -14.06
CA ALA A 187 8.25 -5.11 -13.93
C ALA A 187 8.97 -3.87 -13.37
N LEU A 188 9.76 -4.07 -12.32
CA LEU A 188 10.82 -3.15 -11.91
C LEU A 188 11.80 -2.97 -13.07
N VAL A 189 12.01 -1.74 -13.52
CA VAL A 189 13.12 -1.39 -14.43
C VAL A 189 14.06 -0.46 -13.68
N SER A 190 15.24 -0.97 -13.36
CA SER A 190 16.38 -0.16 -12.91
C SER A 190 17.03 0.49 -14.14
N ALA A 191 17.27 1.80 -14.05
CA ALA A 191 18.01 2.52 -15.07
C ALA A 191 19.45 2.00 -15.17
N ALA A 192 19.88 1.77 -16.42
CA ALA A 192 21.15 1.21 -16.81
C ALA A 192 22.39 1.87 -16.15
N HIS A 193 23.35 1.04 -15.75
CA HIS A 193 24.77 1.35 -15.87
C HIS A 193 25.48 0.16 -16.53
N ALA A 194 26.29 0.46 -17.54
CA ALA A 194 27.00 -0.51 -18.35
C ALA A 194 28.09 -1.25 -17.55
N GLY A 195 28.11 -2.58 -17.67
CA GLY A 195 29.32 -3.39 -17.45
C GLY A 195 29.44 -4.11 -16.11
N CYS A 196 28.73 -5.24 -15.93
CA CYS A 196 29.24 -6.38 -15.15
C CYS A 196 28.39 -7.64 -15.43
N PRO A 197 28.97 -8.82 -15.75
CA PRO A 197 28.18 -10.00 -16.04
C PRO A 197 27.89 -10.76 -14.74
N LEU A 198 26.65 -10.74 -14.26
CA LEU A 198 26.23 -11.60 -13.15
C LEU A 198 24.98 -12.41 -13.51
N ARG A 199 25.12 -13.72 -13.30
CA ARG A 199 24.16 -14.80 -13.57
C ARG A 199 22.81 -14.59 -12.87
N PRO A 200 21.72 -15.16 -13.44
CA PRO A 200 20.44 -15.19 -12.75
C PRO A 200 20.50 -16.10 -11.52
N ALA A 201 20.15 -15.54 -10.35
CA ALA A 201 19.79 -16.34 -9.17
C ALA A 201 18.28 -16.62 -9.22
N PRO A 202 17.82 -17.84 -8.87
CA PRO A 202 16.40 -18.18 -8.93
C PRO A 202 15.66 -17.51 -7.77
N VAL A 203 14.66 -16.68 -8.09
CA VAL A 203 13.68 -16.18 -7.14
C VAL A 203 12.46 -17.10 -7.20
N VAL A 204 12.48 -18.16 -6.41
CA VAL A 204 11.28 -18.93 -6.06
C VAL A 204 11.37 -19.23 -4.56
N PRO A 205 10.57 -18.58 -3.70
CA PRO A 205 10.36 -19.09 -2.35
C PRO A 205 9.62 -20.44 -2.41
N PRO A 206 9.80 -21.34 -1.42
CA PRO A 206 9.21 -22.69 -1.45
C PRO A 206 7.69 -22.62 -1.59
N PRO A 207 7.05 -23.67 -2.15
CA PRO A 207 5.64 -23.63 -2.48
C PRO A 207 4.80 -23.43 -1.21
N LEU A 208 3.86 -22.48 -1.29
CA LEU A 208 2.80 -22.20 -0.31
C LEU A 208 1.80 -23.36 -0.26
N HIS A 209 2.25 -24.57 0.04
CA HIS A 209 1.36 -25.73 0.23
C HIS A 209 0.80 -25.84 1.65
N SER A 210 1.24 -24.98 2.57
CA SER A 210 0.92 -25.09 4.00
C SER A 210 -0.06 -24.03 4.53
N LEU A 211 -0.54 -23.10 3.70
CA LEU A 211 -1.54 -22.08 4.09
C LEU A 211 -2.91 -22.24 3.42
N LEU A 212 -3.05 -23.23 2.53
CA LEU A 212 -4.34 -23.67 1.98
C LEU A 212 -4.64 -25.08 2.45
N GLN A 213 -4.88 -25.26 3.75
CA GLN A 213 -5.86 -26.28 4.15
C GLN A 213 -7.24 -25.68 3.88
N VAL A 214 -7.61 -25.70 2.61
CA VAL A 214 -9.00 -25.56 2.17
C VAL A 214 -9.79 -26.61 2.95
N HIS A 215 -10.83 -26.15 3.64
CA HIS A 215 -11.83 -26.98 4.26
C HIS A 215 -12.60 -27.71 3.14
N GLU A 216 -12.03 -28.81 2.63
CA GLU A 216 -12.57 -29.63 1.55
C GLU A 216 -13.80 -30.47 1.97
N ASN A 217 -14.56 -30.00 2.97
CA ASN A 217 -15.69 -30.72 3.52
C ASN A 217 -16.87 -29.80 3.85
N GLN A 218 -17.32 -28.97 2.90
CA GLN A 218 -18.69 -28.42 2.87
C GLN A 218 -19.15 -28.06 1.43
N LEU A 219 -18.81 -28.88 0.43
CA LEU A 219 -19.52 -28.85 -0.87
C LEU A 219 -20.77 -29.75 -0.77
N THR A 220 -21.78 -29.29 -0.05
CA THR A 220 -23.15 -29.75 -0.28
C THR A 220 -23.81 -28.80 -1.27
N ALA A 221 -24.20 -29.38 -2.40
CA ALA A 221 -24.86 -28.79 -3.54
C ALA A 221 -25.89 -27.70 -3.20
N LEU A 222 -25.74 -26.52 -3.80
CA LEU A 222 -26.83 -25.60 -4.05
C LEU A 222 -26.92 -25.39 -5.57
N PRO A 223 -28.09 -25.60 -6.19
CA PRO A 223 -28.23 -25.52 -7.64
C PRO A 223 -28.20 -24.07 -8.11
N LEU A 224 -27.39 -23.80 -9.13
CA LEU A 224 -27.47 -22.59 -9.94
C LEU A 224 -28.84 -22.58 -10.63
N GLN A 225 -29.70 -21.61 -10.30
CA GLN A 225 -30.88 -21.31 -11.11
C GLN A 225 -30.50 -20.37 -12.27
N PRO A 226 -31.13 -20.54 -13.44
CA PRO A 226 -30.79 -19.82 -14.67
C PRO A 226 -31.15 -18.33 -14.64
#